data_AF-A0A2K0AX33-F1
#
_entry.id   AF-A0A2K0AX33-F1
#
_cell.length_a   1.000
_cell.length_b   1.000
_cell.length_c   1.000
_cell.angle_alpha   90.00
_cell.angle_beta   90.00
_cell.angle_gamma   90.00
#
_symmetry.space_group_name_H-M   'P 1'
#
loop_
_entity.id
_entity.type
_entity.pdbx_description
1 polymer ?
#
loop_
_entity_poly.entity_id
_entity_poly.type
_entity_poly.pdbx_seq_one_letter_code
_entity_poly.pdbx_strand_id
1 'polypeptide(L)'
;MKVLKKAAVGLSIVGLTLSLGACGQDNSSSDGGKTTTMAEILNDKQERKIVMTHDTNTYDSPDIEWAGTIGNGKMEIHPYKNLDKFEFNDIKDENMKDYKEILKEKDKEYSEKEGKTLNIKPEKATLYYKASDIEKPGSLIFDYKAQAYSKEEKFSMINRGFSVIVKDNPKNWLGIRTKDTSGKGWTQDYVYVEAKNNETSLKKDDLKSAMKKYNNVERIK
;
A
#
# COMPACT_ATOMS: atom_id res chain seq x y z
N MET A 1 43.86 -69.73 -7.41
CA MET A 1 42.88 -69.64 -6.30
C MET A 1 42.22 -68.26 -6.40
N LYS A 2 40.93 -68.17 -6.79
CA LYS A 2 39.79 -67.97 -5.86
C LYS A 2 40.10 -66.77 -4.92
N VAL A 3 39.37 -65.65 -4.93
CA VAL A 3 37.96 -65.52 -4.54
C VAL A 3 37.38 -64.16 -5.02
N LEU A 4 36.13 -64.20 -5.48
CA LEU A 4 35.19 -63.11 -5.80
C LEU A 4 34.75 -62.26 -4.58
N LYS A 5 34.01 -61.16 -4.86
CA LYS A 5 33.02 -60.43 -4.03
C LYS A 5 33.52 -59.05 -3.56
N LYS A 6 32.80 -57.94 -3.65
CA LYS A 6 31.34 -57.70 -3.82
C LYS A 6 31.11 -56.26 -4.30
N ALA A 7 30.03 -56.09 -5.06
CA ALA A 7 29.41 -54.82 -5.42
C ALA A 7 28.79 -54.10 -4.20
N ALA A 8 28.72 -52.77 -4.26
CA ALA A 8 27.70 -51.97 -3.59
C ALA A 8 27.49 -50.67 -4.39
N VAL A 9 26.52 -50.72 -5.29
CA VAL A 9 25.86 -49.57 -5.90
C VAL A 9 25.03 -48.90 -4.80
N GLY A 10 25.34 -47.65 -4.49
CA GLY A 10 24.55 -46.80 -3.60
C GLY A 10 23.71 -45.80 -4.39
N LEU A 11 22.73 -46.30 -5.14
CA LEU A 11 21.64 -45.47 -5.67
C LEU A 11 20.70 -45.16 -4.51
N SER A 12 20.75 -43.93 -3.99
CA SER A 12 19.76 -43.45 -3.03
C SER A 12 18.45 -43.14 -3.76
N ILE A 13 17.65 -44.18 -3.99
CA ILE A 13 16.24 -44.06 -4.33
C ILE A 13 15.51 -43.76 -3.02
N VAL A 14 15.29 -42.47 -2.73
CA VAL A 14 14.29 -42.09 -1.74
C VAL A 14 12.96 -42.04 -2.47
N GLY A 15 12.10 -43.01 -2.11
CA GLY A 15 10.84 -43.30 -2.75
C GLY A 15 9.85 -42.14 -2.68
N LEU A 16 9.36 -41.76 -3.87
CA LEU A 16 8.06 -41.13 -4.05
C LEU A 16 6.99 -42.17 -3.71
N THR A 17 6.53 -42.19 -2.46
CA THR A 17 5.27 -42.82 -2.12
C THR A 17 4.14 -41.93 -2.63
N LEU A 18 3.66 -42.23 -3.84
CA LEU A 18 2.39 -41.75 -4.37
C LEU A 18 1.27 -42.41 -3.59
N SER A 19 0.76 -41.77 -2.55
CA SER A 19 -0.58 -42.07 -2.05
C SER A 19 -1.59 -41.42 -3.00
N LEU A 20 -2.03 -42.19 -4.00
CA LEU A 20 -3.22 -41.91 -4.80
C LEU A 20 -4.45 -42.03 -3.90
N GLY A 21 -4.84 -40.92 -3.30
CA GLY A 21 -6.21 -40.68 -2.85
C GLY A 21 -6.92 -39.87 -3.94
N ALA A 22 -7.78 -40.53 -4.71
CA ALA A 22 -8.70 -39.86 -5.61
C ALA A 22 -9.82 -39.16 -4.81
N CYS A 23 -10.25 -38.00 -5.32
CA CYS A 23 -11.58 -37.36 -5.23
C CYS A 23 -11.53 -35.90 -4.75
N GLY A 24 -11.88 -34.97 -5.63
CA GLY A 24 -12.19 -33.58 -5.31
C GLY A 24 -11.27 -32.58 -6.00
N GLN A 25 -11.47 -32.42 -7.31
CA GLN A 25 -10.80 -31.41 -8.13
C GLN A 25 -11.40 -30.03 -7.85
N ASP A 26 -10.96 -29.39 -6.76
CA ASP A 26 -11.02 -27.94 -6.64
C ASP A 26 -9.69 -27.38 -7.15
N ASN A 27 -9.68 -26.98 -8.42
CA ASN A 27 -8.64 -26.11 -8.96
C ASN A 27 -8.77 -24.71 -8.31
N SER A 28 -8.37 -24.61 -7.05
CA SER A 28 -7.89 -23.35 -6.50
C SER A 28 -6.38 -23.44 -6.46
N SER A 29 -5.74 -22.93 -7.52
CA SER A 29 -4.35 -22.51 -7.43
C SER A 29 -4.25 -21.54 -6.25
N SER A 30 -3.75 -22.04 -5.11
CA SER A 30 -3.47 -21.23 -3.94
C SER A 30 -2.34 -20.29 -4.33
N ASP A 31 -2.70 -19.11 -4.82
CA ASP A 31 -1.76 -18.06 -5.13
C ASP A 31 -1.02 -17.74 -3.83
N GLY A 32 0.27 -18.08 -3.75
CA GLY A 32 1.10 -17.99 -2.54
C GLY A 32 1.42 -16.55 -2.12
N GLY A 33 0.56 -15.60 -2.49
CA GLY A 33 0.67 -14.19 -2.21
C GLY A 33 0.52 -13.90 -0.72
N LYS A 34 1.31 -12.94 -0.25
CA LYS A 34 1.31 -12.52 1.16
C LYS A 34 0.23 -11.46 1.39
N THR A 35 -0.47 -11.57 2.51
CA THR A 35 -1.32 -10.46 3.01
C THR A 35 -0.52 -9.58 3.95
N THR A 36 -0.68 -8.26 3.84
CA THR A 36 -0.03 -7.26 4.68
C THR A 36 -1.05 -6.29 5.28
N THR A 37 -0.59 -5.37 6.12
CA THR A 37 -1.39 -4.34 6.78
C THR A 37 -0.75 -2.96 6.62
N MET A 38 -1.53 -1.89 6.85
CA MET A 38 -0.98 -0.54 6.75
C MET A 38 0.05 -0.23 7.85
N ALA A 39 -0.08 -0.81 9.04
CA ALA A 39 0.96 -0.65 10.07
C ALA A 39 2.26 -1.36 9.71
N GLU A 40 2.17 -2.54 9.09
CA GLU A 40 3.35 -3.25 8.59
C GLU A 40 4.02 -2.47 7.46
N ILE A 41 3.24 -1.91 6.53
CA ILE A 41 3.75 -1.05 5.44
C ILE A 41 4.45 0.19 6.00
N LEU A 42 3.80 0.93 6.90
CA LEU A 42 4.38 2.16 7.45
C LEU A 42 5.71 1.87 8.17
N ASN A 43 5.79 0.73 8.86
CA ASN A 43 6.96 0.36 9.66
C ASN A 43 7.91 -0.61 8.95
N ASP A 44 7.72 -0.88 7.66
CA ASP A 44 8.64 -1.68 6.85
C ASP A 44 9.97 -0.92 6.70
N LYS A 45 11.10 -1.63 6.66
CA LYS A 45 12.41 -0.98 6.45
C LYS A 45 12.56 -0.46 5.02
N GLN A 46 11.82 -1.05 4.08
CA GLN A 46 11.82 -0.66 2.68
C GLN A 46 10.83 0.49 2.46
N GLU A 47 11.32 1.54 1.81
CA GLU A 47 10.48 2.60 1.29
C GLU A 47 9.61 2.07 0.14
N ARG A 48 8.36 2.52 0.07
CA ARG A 48 7.36 2.18 -0.95
C ARG A 48 6.74 3.44 -1.50
N LYS A 49 6.30 3.42 -2.76
CA LYS A 49 5.48 4.49 -3.33
C LYS A 49 4.10 4.47 -2.67
N ILE A 50 3.52 5.63 -2.45
CA ILE A 50 2.15 5.80 -1.99
C ILE A 50 1.50 6.95 -2.74
N VAL A 51 0.25 6.77 -3.12
CA VAL A 51 -0.50 7.75 -3.91
C VAL A 51 -1.92 7.79 -3.36
N MET A 52 -2.47 8.98 -3.24
CA MET A 52 -3.91 9.14 -3.12
C MET A 52 -4.48 9.73 -4.40
N THR A 53 -5.53 9.09 -4.88
CA THR A 53 -6.22 9.49 -6.09
C THR A 53 -7.67 9.80 -5.78
N HIS A 54 -8.23 10.71 -6.58
CA HIS A 54 -9.66 10.94 -6.65
C HIS A 54 -10.11 10.66 -8.09
N ASP A 55 -11.06 9.76 -8.24
CA ASP A 55 -11.63 9.49 -9.56
C ASP A 55 -12.61 10.61 -9.92
N THR A 56 -12.27 11.45 -10.90
CA THR A 56 -13.15 12.49 -11.41
C THR A 56 -13.95 12.04 -12.65
N ASN A 57 -13.65 10.85 -13.20
CA ASN A 57 -14.07 10.38 -14.53
C ASN A 57 -13.70 11.33 -15.69
N THR A 58 -12.76 12.25 -15.49
CA THR A 58 -12.35 13.23 -16.52
C THR A 58 -11.33 12.64 -17.50
N TYR A 59 -10.53 11.68 -17.04
CA TYR A 59 -9.35 11.18 -17.74
C TYR A 59 -9.28 9.65 -17.80
N ASP A 60 -8.23 9.12 -18.45
CA ASP A 60 -7.99 7.68 -18.63
C ASP A 60 -7.64 6.96 -17.31
N SER A 61 -7.19 7.70 -16.29
CA SER A 61 -7.02 7.21 -14.93
C SER A 61 -7.36 8.27 -13.87
N PRO A 62 -7.57 7.86 -12.60
CA PRO A 62 -7.88 8.79 -11.52
C PRO A 62 -6.80 9.86 -11.32
N ASP A 63 -7.24 11.09 -11.03
CA ASP A 63 -6.37 12.22 -10.72
C ASP A 63 -5.61 11.99 -9.42
N ILE A 64 -4.35 12.43 -9.37
CA ILE A 64 -3.52 12.39 -8.17
C ILE A 64 -3.80 13.62 -7.33
N GLU A 65 -4.27 13.41 -6.10
CA GLU A 65 -4.48 14.47 -5.11
C GLU A 65 -3.23 14.72 -4.28
N TRP A 66 -2.48 13.65 -3.99
CA TRP A 66 -1.14 13.70 -3.45
C TRP A 66 -0.40 12.39 -3.72
N ALA A 67 0.92 12.46 -3.78
CA ALA A 67 1.79 11.31 -4.00
C ALA A 67 3.05 11.41 -3.14
N GLY A 68 3.78 10.31 -2.96
CA GLY A 68 5.03 10.31 -2.23
C GLY A 68 5.49 8.93 -1.80
N THR A 69 6.17 8.86 -0.66
CA THR A 69 6.70 7.61 -0.11
C THR A 69 6.23 7.31 1.31
N ILE A 70 6.20 6.01 1.63
CA ILE A 70 5.85 5.47 2.94
C ILE A 70 6.84 4.37 3.33
N GLY A 71 7.26 4.37 4.59
CA GLY A 71 8.13 3.34 5.16
C GLY A 71 8.96 3.87 6.33
N ASN A 72 9.56 2.96 7.09
CA ASN A 72 10.43 3.24 8.23
C ASN A 72 9.83 4.24 9.25
N GLY A 73 8.52 4.12 9.49
CA GLY A 73 7.74 4.98 10.38
C GLY A 73 7.56 6.41 9.87
N LYS A 74 7.78 6.66 8.58
CA LYS A 74 7.75 7.99 7.96
C LYS A 74 6.92 8.02 6.69
N MET A 75 6.51 9.23 6.34
CA MET A 75 5.89 9.57 5.07
C MET A 75 6.51 10.86 4.52
N GLU A 76 6.79 10.89 3.22
CA GLU A 76 7.16 12.08 2.46
C GLU A 76 6.06 12.28 1.42
N ILE A 77 5.19 13.29 1.61
CA ILE A 77 3.98 13.45 0.79
C ILE A 77 3.94 14.83 0.14
N HIS A 78 3.68 14.81 -1.16
CA HIS A 78 3.65 15.95 -2.06
C HIS A 78 2.20 16.21 -2.50
N PRO A 79 1.66 17.43 -2.28
CA PRO A 79 0.29 17.77 -2.64
C PRO A 79 0.14 18.14 -4.12
N TYR A 80 -0.96 17.71 -4.76
CA TYR A 80 -1.25 17.98 -6.19
C TYR A 80 -2.74 18.20 -6.48
N LYS A 81 -3.56 18.53 -5.48
CA LYS A 81 -5.03 18.54 -5.56
C LYS A 81 -5.64 19.24 -6.77
N ASN A 82 -4.97 20.27 -7.29
CA ASN A 82 -5.45 21.04 -8.44
C ASN A 82 -4.46 21.04 -9.60
N LEU A 83 -3.52 20.10 -9.66
CA LEU A 83 -2.58 20.01 -10.77
C LEU A 83 -3.27 19.31 -11.94
N ASP A 84 -3.42 20.03 -13.05
CA ASP A 84 -4.11 19.51 -14.24
C ASP A 84 -3.27 18.40 -14.88
N LYS A 85 -3.92 17.30 -15.32
CA LYS A 85 -3.30 16.19 -16.05
C LYS A 85 -2.12 15.57 -15.31
N PHE A 86 -2.30 15.32 -14.00
CA PHE A 86 -1.38 14.46 -13.26
C PHE A 86 -2.16 13.28 -12.70
N GLU A 87 -2.05 12.15 -13.38
CA GLU A 87 -2.90 10.99 -13.18
C GLU A 87 -2.10 9.79 -12.67
N PHE A 88 -2.81 8.81 -12.09
CA PHE A 88 -2.18 7.61 -11.58
C PHE A 88 -1.37 6.84 -12.64
N ASN A 89 -1.82 6.83 -13.90
CA ASN A 89 -1.11 6.15 -14.98
C ASN A 89 0.29 6.74 -15.26
N ASP A 90 0.50 8.02 -14.95
CA ASP A 90 1.80 8.70 -15.17
C ASP A 90 2.92 8.15 -14.27
N ILE A 91 2.56 7.45 -13.19
CA ILE A 91 3.51 7.02 -12.15
C ILE A 91 3.41 5.55 -11.76
N LYS A 92 2.32 4.85 -12.13
CA LYS A 92 2.01 3.52 -11.57
C LYS A 92 3.04 2.45 -11.92
N ASP A 93 3.65 2.53 -13.10
CA ASP A 93 4.61 1.54 -13.61
C ASP A 93 6.07 2.00 -13.47
N GLU A 94 6.28 3.22 -12.98
CA GLU A 94 7.61 3.81 -12.85
C GLU A 94 8.40 3.16 -11.72
N ASN A 95 9.71 3.03 -11.89
CA ASN A 95 10.58 2.60 -10.80
C ASN A 95 10.72 3.73 -9.75
N MET A 96 11.25 3.44 -8.56
CA MET A 96 11.33 4.43 -7.47
C MET A 96 12.16 5.67 -7.83
N LYS A 97 13.20 5.53 -8.68
CA LYS A 97 14.05 6.66 -9.07
C LYS A 97 13.25 7.60 -9.97
N ASP A 98 12.68 7.06 -11.03
CA ASP A 98 11.95 7.84 -12.04
C ASP A 98 10.66 8.42 -11.44
N TYR A 99 9.99 7.67 -10.56
CA TYR A 99 8.89 8.15 -9.72
C TYR A 99 9.24 9.43 -8.96
N LYS A 100 10.37 9.46 -8.24
CA LYS A 100 10.82 10.65 -7.48
C LYS A 100 11.23 11.80 -8.40
N GLU A 101 11.78 11.51 -9.58
CA GLU A 101 12.09 12.53 -10.58
C GLU A 101 10.79 13.20 -11.09
N ILE A 102 9.76 12.41 -11.40
CA ILE A 102 8.43 12.93 -11.79
C ILE A 102 7.84 13.78 -10.66
N LEU A 103 7.87 13.33 -9.41
CA LEU A 103 7.34 14.12 -8.29
C LEU A 103 8.08 15.47 -8.16
N LYS A 104 9.40 15.47 -8.35
CA LYS A 104 10.20 16.71 -8.31
C LYS A 104 9.85 17.68 -9.44
N GLU A 105 9.59 17.17 -10.64
CA GLU A 105 9.13 17.99 -11.76
C GLU A 105 7.73 18.58 -11.49
N LYS A 106 6.82 17.75 -10.99
CA LYS A 106 5.45 18.15 -10.62
C LYS A 106 5.42 19.11 -9.44
N ASP A 107 6.33 18.97 -8.48
CA ASP A 107 6.51 19.93 -7.38
C ASP A 107 6.89 21.31 -7.91
N LYS A 108 7.77 21.38 -8.92
CA LYS A 108 8.17 22.64 -9.54
C LYS A 108 7.00 23.28 -10.27
N GLU A 109 6.29 22.52 -11.10
CA GLU A 109 5.10 22.96 -11.83
C GLU A 109 4.04 23.51 -10.84
N TYR A 110 3.76 22.75 -9.78
CA TYR A 110 2.77 23.13 -8.79
C TYR A 110 3.21 24.33 -7.94
N SER A 111 4.50 24.40 -7.58
CA SER A 111 5.08 25.56 -6.88
C SER A 111 4.95 26.85 -7.69
N GLU A 112 5.19 26.79 -9.01
CA GLU A 112 5.05 27.94 -9.92
C GLU A 112 3.60 28.41 -9.99
N LYS A 113 2.65 27.46 -10.08
CA LYS A 113 1.21 27.75 -10.06
C LYS A 113 0.75 28.41 -8.76
N GLU A 114 1.23 27.92 -7.63
CA GLU A 114 0.83 28.41 -6.30
C GLU A 114 1.67 29.62 -5.84
N GLY A 115 2.70 30.02 -6.59
CA GLY A 115 3.56 31.17 -6.28
C GLY A 115 4.40 31.00 -5.01
N LYS A 116 4.63 29.76 -4.56
CA LYS A 116 5.35 29.41 -3.33
C LYS A 116 6.05 28.07 -3.52
N THR A 117 7.15 27.83 -2.79
CA THR A 117 7.78 26.52 -2.73
C THR A 117 7.57 25.89 -1.36
N LEU A 118 7.30 24.58 -1.32
CA LEU A 118 7.26 23.79 -0.09
C LEU A 118 8.59 23.07 0.13
N ASN A 119 9.02 22.97 1.39
CA ASN A 119 10.16 22.14 1.78
C ASN A 119 9.66 20.77 2.25
N ILE A 120 9.30 19.91 1.30
CA ILE A 120 8.79 18.57 1.55
C ILE A 120 9.97 17.65 1.86
N LYS A 121 9.81 16.81 2.89
CA LYS A 121 10.81 15.86 3.37
C LYS A 121 10.12 14.73 4.14
N PRO A 122 10.82 13.62 4.46
CA PRO A 122 10.23 12.54 5.22
C PRO A 122 9.94 12.99 6.65
N GLU A 123 8.68 12.93 7.05
CA GLU A 123 8.21 13.26 8.39
C GLU A 123 7.77 11.98 9.11
N LYS A 124 7.92 11.95 10.44
CA LYS A 124 7.36 10.85 11.24
C LYS A 124 5.85 10.82 11.05
N ALA A 125 5.31 9.62 10.90
CA ALA A 125 3.89 9.42 10.74
C ALA A 125 3.34 8.45 11.80
N THR A 126 2.11 8.71 12.21
CA THR A 126 1.30 7.88 13.09
C THR A 126 0.07 7.41 12.33
N LEU A 127 -0.27 6.13 12.43
CA LEU A 127 -1.56 5.61 11.96
C LEU A 127 -2.56 5.66 13.10
N TYR A 128 -3.57 6.51 12.96
CA TYR A 128 -4.72 6.50 13.85
C TYR A 128 -5.83 5.63 13.29
N TYR A 129 -6.37 4.75 14.13
CA TYR A 129 -7.58 4.00 13.83
C TYR A 129 -8.74 4.55 14.64
N LYS A 130 -9.74 5.10 13.96
CA LYS A 130 -11.06 5.41 14.52
C LYS A 130 -11.77 4.08 14.80
N ALA A 131 -11.84 3.69 16.07
CA ALA A 131 -12.43 2.42 16.48
C ALA A 131 -13.13 2.54 17.83
N SER A 132 -14.44 2.28 17.86
CA SER A 132 -15.22 2.17 19.11
C SER A 132 -14.91 0.88 19.87
N ASP A 133 -14.42 -0.14 19.18
CA ASP A 133 -13.97 -1.43 19.70
C ASP A 133 -12.59 -1.78 19.11
N ILE A 134 -11.65 -2.22 19.95
CA ILE A 134 -10.28 -2.55 19.53
C ILE A 134 -10.24 -3.76 18.59
N GLU A 135 -11.22 -4.66 18.72
CA GLU A 135 -11.35 -5.86 17.88
C GLU A 135 -11.94 -5.53 16.49
N LYS A 136 -12.49 -4.31 16.32
CA LYS A 136 -13.17 -3.87 15.09
C LYS A 136 -12.61 -2.52 14.62
N PRO A 137 -11.42 -2.50 14.00
CA PRO A 137 -10.86 -1.29 13.41
C PRO A 137 -11.83 -0.66 12.41
N GLY A 138 -12.22 0.59 12.66
CA GLY A 138 -13.07 1.36 11.76
C GLY A 138 -12.28 1.90 10.57
N SER A 139 -12.00 3.20 10.57
CA SER A 139 -11.20 3.87 9.54
C SER A 139 -9.80 4.21 10.05
N LEU A 140 -8.81 4.12 9.16
CA LEU A 140 -7.44 4.57 9.39
C LEU A 140 -7.24 5.98 8.86
N ILE A 141 -6.34 6.72 9.50
CA ILE A 141 -5.94 8.08 9.18
C ILE A 141 -4.42 8.16 9.27
N PHE A 142 -3.79 8.80 8.29
CA PHE A 142 -2.37 9.14 8.31
C PHE A 142 -2.18 10.49 9.00
N ASP A 143 -1.55 10.50 10.17
CA ASP A 143 -1.13 11.73 10.82
C ASP A 143 0.36 11.94 10.67
N TYR A 144 0.73 13.08 10.11
CA TYR A 144 2.12 13.49 9.88
C TYR A 144 2.16 15.00 9.70
N LYS A 145 3.36 15.59 9.74
CA LYS A 145 3.56 17.03 9.57
C LYS A 145 3.47 17.46 8.09
N ALA A 146 2.29 17.32 7.50
CA ALA A 146 2.02 17.66 6.11
C ALA A 146 2.37 19.11 5.78
N GLN A 147 3.10 19.29 4.67
CA GLN A 147 3.31 20.57 4.00
C GLN A 147 2.26 20.71 2.90
N ALA A 148 1.64 21.88 2.79
CA ALA A 148 0.58 22.16 1.84
C ALA A 148 0.55 23.65 1.48
N TYR A 149 -0.06 23.97 0.35
CA TYR A 149 -0.25 25.36 -0.12
C TYR A 149 -1.42 26.04 0.57
N SER A 150 -2.44 25.27 0.97
CA SER A 150 -3.63 25.77 1.67
C SER A 150 -3.99 24.92 2.89
N LYS A 151 -4.87 25.47 3.76
CA LYS A 151 -5.40 24.72 4.91
C LYS A 151 -6.32 23.59 4.42
N GLU A 152 -7.15 23.87 3.43
CA GLU A 152 -8.09 22.92 2.85
C GLU A 152 -7.36 21.70 2.27
N GLU A 153 -6.27 21.93 1.52
CA GLU A 153 -5.42 20.87 0.98
C GLU A 153 -4.80 20.03 2.10
N LYS A 154 -4.23 20.70 3.10
CA LYS A 154 -3.68 20.01 4.28
C LYS A 154 -4.72 19.10 4.94
N PHE A 155 -5.94 19.60 5.14
CA PHE A 155 -7.03 18.81 5.73
C PHE A 155 -7.38 17.59 4.87
N SER A 156 -7.41 17.72 3.54
CA SER A 156 -7.65 16.58 2.64
C SER A 156 -6.52 15.55 2.63
N MET A 157 -5.30 15.92 3.02
CA MET A 157 -4.18 14.98 3.10
C MET A 157 -4.18 14.17 4.40
N ILE A 158 -4.52 14.78 5.54
CA ILE A 158 -4.33 14.17 6.88
C ILE A 158 -5.61 13.74 7.59
N ASN A 159 -6.80 14.12 7.13
CA ASN A 159 -8.05 13.85 7.86
C ASN A 159 -9.04 13.00 7.06
N ARG A 160 -8.55 12.22 6.09
CA ARG A 160 -9.37 11.24 5.37
C ARG A 160 -9.35 9.90 6.10
N GLY A 161 -10.55 9.39 6.39
CA GLY A 161 -10.73 8.09 7.03
C GLY A 161 -10.89 6.96 6.00
N PHE A 162 -9.86 6.15 5.81
CA PHE A 162 -9.89 5.02 4.87
C PHE A 162 -10.32 3.74 5.59
N SER A 163 -11.27 2.98 5.04
CA SER A 163 -11.88 1.87 5.79
C SER A 163 -12.25 0.64 4.96
N VAL A 164 -12.21 0.74 3.63
CA VAL A 164 -12.60 -0.33 2.72
C VAL A 164 -11.35 -0.79 1.97
N ILE A 165 -10.95 -2.05 2.19
CA ILE A 165 -9.86 -2.65 1.42
C ILE A 165 -10.34 -2.91 -0.01
N VAL A 166 -9.51 -2.53 -0.98
CA VAL A 166 -9.76 -2.77 -2.40
C VAL A 166 -9.21 -4.15 -2.76
N LYS A 167 -10.04 -4.97 -3.42
CA LYS A 167 -9.69 -6.33 -3.81
C LYS A 167 -9.12 -6.43 -5.22
N ASP A 168 -9.56 -5.54 -6.11
CA ASP A 168 -9.11 -5.46 -7.49
C ASP A 168 -8.27 -4.20 -7.65
N ASN A 169 -6.94 -4.37 -7.62
CA ASN A 169 -5.99 -3.28 -7.63
C ASN A 169 -5.14 -3.34 -8.90
N PRO A 170 -4.61 -2.20 -9.36
CA PRO A 170 -3.55 -2.17 -10.35
C PRO A 170 -2.40 -3.11 -9.98
N LYS A 171 -1.78 -3.73 -10.99
CA LYS A 171 -0.68 -4.67 -10.78
C LYS A 171 0.43 -4.03 -9.93
N ASN A 172 0.93 -4.76 -8.93
CA ASN A 172 1.95 -4.29 -7.97
C ASN A 172 1.49 -3.18 -7.02
N TRP A 173 0.18 -2.92 -6.90
CA TRP A 173 -0.37 -1.96 -5.96
C TRP A 173 -1.39 -2.61 -5.03
N LEU A 174 -1.46 -2.09 -3.81
CA LEU A 174 -2.44 -2.47 -2.80
C LEU A 174 -3.30 -1.25 -2.46
N GLY A 175 -4.61 -1.41 -2.40
CA GLY A 175 -5.54 -0.28 -2.24
C GLY A 175 -6.37 -0.31 -0.95
N ILE A 176 -6.59 0.88 -0.38
CA ILE A 176 -7.63 1.15 0.60
C ILE A 176 -8.37 2.43 0.22
N ARG A 177 -9.68 2.48 0.44
CA ARG A 177 -10.52 3.62 0.08
C ARG A 177 -11.42 4.10 1.20
N THR A 178 -11.96 5.30 1.04
CA THR A 178 -13.04 5.83 1.87
C THR A 178 -14.33 5.04 1.64
N LYS A 179 -15.18 4.97 2.68
CA LYS A 179 -16.50 4.33 2.58
C LYS A 179 -17.46 5.28 1.88
N ASP A 180 -18.23 4.78 0.92
CA ASP A 180 -19.35 5.53 0.37
C ASP A 180 -20.43 5.72 1.45
N THR A 181 -20.73 6.97 1.76
CA THR A 181 -21.79 7.37 2.69
C THR A 181 -22.98 8.01 1.97
N SER A 182 -22.85 8.28 0.67
CA SER A 182 -23.88 8.90 -0.16
C SER A 182 -24.98 7.92 -0.58
N GLY A 183 -24.67 6.62 -0.60
CA GLY A 183 -25.57 5.57 -1.09
C GLY A 183 -25.82 5.62 -2.60
N LYS A 184 -25.09 6.47 -3.32
CA LYS A 184 -25.26 6.73 -4.75
C LYS A 184 -24.13 6.14 -5.59
N GLY A 185 -23.15 5.47 -4.99
CA GLY A 185 -22.09 4.76 -5.71
C GLY A 185 -21.01 5.67 -6.33
N TRP A 186 -20.91 6.94 -5.92
CA TRP A 186 -19.96 7.89 -6.51
C TRP A 186 -18.54 7.76 -5.95
N THR A 187 -17.63 8.28 -6.78
CA THR A 187 -16.20 8.62 -6.64
C THR A 187 -15.64 8.58 -5.21
N GLN A 188 -14.54 7.83 -5.05
CA GLN A 188 -13.93 7.58 -3.76
C GLN A 188 -12.48 8.00 -3.78
N ASP A 189 -12.00 8.36 -2.60
CA ASP A 189 -10.59 8.57 -2.37
C ASP A 189 -9.94 7.21 -2.18
N TYR A 190 -9.03 6.88 -3.09
CA TYR A 190 -8.22 5.69 -3.00
C TYR A 190 -6.84 6.08 -2.52
N VAL A 191 -6.27 5.26 -1.63
CA VAL A 191 -4.86 5.25 -1.34
C VAL A 191 -4.31 3.95 -1.87
N TYR A 192 -3.37 4.05 -2.82
CA TYR A 192 -2.62 2.95 -3.35
C TYR A 192 -1.21 2.97 -2.78
N VAL A 193 -0.71 1.81 -2.37
CA VAL A 193 0.68 1.61 -1.92
C VAL A 193 1.32 0.51 -2.75
N GLU A 194 2.59 0.71 -3.12
CA GLU A 194 3.37 -0.31 -3.83
C GLU A 194 3.46 -1.62 -3.02
N ALA A 195 3.06 -2.72 -3.66
CA ALA A 195 3.23 -4.06 -3.15
C ALA A 195 4.70 -4.48 -3.23
N LYS A 196 5.21 -5.11 -2.17
CA LYS A 196 6.55 -5.72 -2.15
C LYS A 196 6.47 -7.11 -1.54
N ASN A 197 7.56 -7.86 -1.59
CA ASN A 197 7.66 -9.16 -0.91
C ASN A 197 6.53 -10.14 -1.26
N ASN A 198 6.13 -10.17 -2.55
CA ASN A 198 5.03 -10.99 -3.06
C ASN A 198 3.67 -10.71 -2.40
N GLU A 199 3.45 -9.49 -1.92
CA GLU A 199 2.17 -9.09 -1.34
C GLU A 199 1.10 -8.93 -2.45
N THR A 200 -0.08 -9.50 -2.20
CA THR A 200 -1.21 -9.44 -3.16
C THR A 200 -2.46 -8.83 -2.54
N SER A 201 -2.49 -8.65 -1.23
CA SER A 201 -3.68 -8.15 -0.53
C SER A 201 -3.34 -7.35 0.72
N LEU A 202 -4.19 -6.37 1.00
CA LEU A 202 -4.26 -5.71 2.31
C LEU A 202 -5.31 -6.39 3.17
N LYS A 203 -5.13 -6.30 4.49
CA LYS A 203 -6.19 -6.51 5.47
C LYS A 203 -6.13 -5.40 6.52
N LYS A 204 -7.21 -5.28 7.30
CA LYS A 204 -7.20 -4.41 8.47
C LYS A 204 -6.27 -4.97 9.54
N ASP A 205 -5.61 -4.07 10.26
CA ASP A 205 -4.75 -4.39 11.38
C ASP A 205 -5.52 -5.02 12.54
N ASP A 206 -4.94 -6.03 13.18
CA ASP A 206 -5.27 -6.34 14.58
C ASP A 206 -4.69 -5.20 15.43
N LEU A 207 -5.55 -4.28 15.87
CA LEU A 207 -5.12 -3.08 16.59
C LEU A 207 -4.38 -3.40 17.87
N LYS A 208 -4.82 -4.42 18.62
CA LYS A 208 -4.19 -4.79 19.87
C LYS A 208 -2.76 -5.27 19.64
N SER A 209 -2.54 -6.08 18.60
CA SER A 209 -1.22 -6.56 18.23
C SER A 209 -0.36 -5.46 17.61
N ALA A 210 -0.93 -4.64 16.72
CA ALA A 210 -0.23 -3.56 16.05
C ALA A 210 0.24 -2.47 17.03
N MET A 211 -0.61 -2.01 17.95
CA MET A 211 -0.26 -1.01 18.97
C MET A 211 0.80 -1.51 19.97
N LYS A 212 0.88 -2.83 20.19
CA LYS A 212 1.95 -3.43 21.00
C LYS A 212 3.28 -3.50 20.25
N LYS A 213 3.22 -3.76 18.94
CA LYS A 213 4.39 -3.96 18.08
C LYS A 213 5.01 -2.64 17.62
N TYR A 214 4.19 -1.62 17.39
CA TYR A 214 4.57 -0.35 16.80
C TYR A 214 4.10 0.81 17.68
N ASN A 215 5.01 1.72 17.99
CA ASN A 215 4.74 2.88 18.86
C ASN A 215 4.04 4.04 18.14
N ASN A 216 3.87 3.95 16.82
CA ASN A 216 3.22 4.92 15.95
C ASN A 216 1.91 4.37 15.35
N VAL A 217 1.28 3.44 16.06
CA VAL A 217 -0.08 2.96 15.77
C VAL A 217 -0.93 3.27 16.99
N GLU A 218 -2.00 4.03 16.78
CA GLU A 218 -2.83 4.53 17.86
C GLU A 218 -4.31 4.34 17.55
N ARG A 219 -5.10 4.24 18.61
CA ARG A 219 -6.56 4.15 18.54
C ARG A 219 -7.17 5.44 19.03
N ILE A 220 -8.07 6.00 18.24
CA ILE A 220 -8.96 7.10 18.64
C ILE A 220 -10.40 6.61 18.67
N LYS A 221 -11.18 7.07 19.65
CA LYS A 221 -12.57 6.68 19.85
C LYS A 221 -13.53 7.59 19.12
#